data_AF-A0A5R9C0Q5-F1
#
_entry.id   AF-A0A5R9C0Q5-F1
#
_cell.length_a   1.000
_cell.length_b   1.000
_cell.length_c   1.000
_cell.angle_alpha   90.00
_cell.angle_beta   90.00
_cell.angle_gamma   90.00
#
_symmetry.space_group_name_H-M   'P 1'
#
loop_
_entity.id
_entity.type
_entity.pdbx_description
1 polymer ?
#
loop_
_entity_poly.entity_id
_entity_poly.type
_entity_poly.pdbx_seq_one_letter_code
_entity_poly.pdbx_strand_id
1 'polypeptide(L)' 'MKTSLKTLSAHFPYIQNTFYYPYNNGKIEGINNKIKVLNRVAYGYGNFIHYKNRIILHFNLKPIRNKIKMIEKEREHTAA' A
#
# COMPACT_ATOMS: atom_id res chain seq x y z
N MET A 1 -30.86 -3.77 -7.55
CA MET A 1 -30.26 -2.74 -6.67
C MET A 1 -30.37 -3.02 -5.15
N LYS A 2 -31.05 -4.07 -4.69
CA LYS A 2 -31.20 -4.34 -3.24
C LYS A 2 -29.86 -4.53 -2.51
N THR A 3 -28.87 -5.16 -3.17
CA THR A 3 -27.51 -5.38 -2.63
C THR A 3 -26.74 -4.07 -2.48
N SER A 4 -26.71 -3.24 -3.52
CA SER A 4 -26.03 -1.93 -3.50
C SER A 4 -26.58 -0.98 -2.42
N LEU A 5 -27.90 -0.97 -2.22
CA LEU A 5 -28.53 -0.17 -1.16
C LEU A 5 -28.17 -0.69 0.24
N LYS A 6 -28.12 -2.02 0.41
CA LYS A 6 -27.67 -2.64 1.67
C LYS A 6 -26.21 -2.30 1.97
N THR A 7 -25.31 -2.38 1.00
CA THR A 7 -23.90 -2.02 1.20
C THR A 7 -23.74 -0.54 1.49
N LEU A 8 -24.50 0.34 0.82
CA LEU A 8 -24.49 1.77 1.10
C LEU A 8 -24.93 2.05 2.54
N SER A 9 -26.04 1.43 2.98
CA SER A 9 -26.53 1.58 4.35
C SER A 9 -25.54 1.04 5.38
N ALA A 10 -24.86 -0.08 5.10
CA ALA A 10 -23.87 -0.67 6.00
C ALA A 10 -22.61 0.20 6.14
N HIS A 11 -22.20 0.87 5.07
CA HIS A 11 -20.98 1.70 5.05
C HIS A 11 -21.23 3.20 5.27
N PHE A 12 -22.49 3.61 5.45
CA PHE A 12 -22.87 5.02 5.61
C PHE A 12 -22.04 5.78 6.66
N PRO A 13 -21.75 5.24 7.86
CA PRO A 13 -20.94 5.95 8.86
C PRO A 13 -19.53 6.29 8.36
N TYR A 14 -18.91 5.39 7.57
CA TYR A 14 -17.57 5.61 7.02
C TYR A 14 -17.58 6.64 5.88
N ILE A 15 -18.66 6.66 5.09
CA ILE A 15 -18.86 7.66 4.04
C ILE A 15 -19.01 9.04 4.68
N GLN A 16 -19.76 9.15 5.79
CA GLN A 16 -19.87 10.39 6.55
C GLN A 16 -18.50 10.90 7.03
N ASN A 17 -17.65 10.00 7.54
CA ASN A 17 -16.29 10.35 7.97
C ASN A 17 -15.45 10.95 6.83
N THR A 18 -15.69 10.57 5.57
CA THR A 18 -14.94 11.10 4.43
C THR A 18 -15.18 12.61 4.21
N PHE A 19 -16.33 13.14 4.64
CA PHE A 19 -16.62 14.57 4.57
C PHE A 19 -15.99 15.37 5.71
N TYR A 20 -15.74 14.73 6.87
CA TYR A 20 -15.17 15.40 8.04
C TYR A 20 -13.64 15.43 8.02
N TYR A 21 -12.99 14.40 7.46
CA TYR A 21 -11.54 14.29 7.44
C TYR A 21 -10.95 14.56 6.05
N PRO A 22 -9.77 15.20 5.94
CA PRO A 22 -9.14 15.51 4.66
C PRO A 22 -8.42 14.29 4.02
N TYR A 23 -8.78 13.06 4.41
CA TYR A 23 -8.15 11.86 3.87
C TYR A 23 -8.77 11.51 2.51
N ASN A 24 -7.91 11.31 1.50
CA ASN A 24 -8.33 10.81 0.20
C ASN A 24 -7.74 9.43 -0.09
N ASN A 25 -8.47 8.62 -0.85
CA ASN A 25 -8.00 7.31 -1.31
C ASN A 25 -7.09 7.41 -2.54
N GLY A 26 -6.88 8.60 -3.11
CA GLY A 26 -6.19 8.78 -4.39
C GLY A 26 -4.76 8.22 -4.39
N LYS A 27 -4.03 8.35 -3.26
CA LYS A 27 -2.70 7.74 -3.14
C LYS A 27 -2.74 6.21 -3.19
N ILE A 28 -3.70 5.60 -2.50
CA ILE A 28 -3.88 4.13 -2.45
C ILE A 28 -4.33 3.62 -3.81
N GLU A 29 -5.30 4.29 -4.44
CA GLU A 29 -5.78 3.97 -5.78
C GLU A 29 -4.68 4.08 -6.83
N GLY A 30 -3.85 5.14 -6.76
CA GLY A 30 -2.70 5.31 -7.63
C GLY A 30 -1.69 4.17 -7.52
N ILE A 31 -1.40 3.72 -6.29
CA ILE A 31 -0.54 2.55 -6.05
C ILE A 31 -1.17 1.29 -6.64
N ASN A 32 -2.46 1.04 -6.37
CA ASN A 32 -3.16 -0.13 -6.88
C ASN A 32 -3.19 -0.16 -8.41
N ASN A 33 -3.40 0.98 -9.07
CA ASN A 33 -3.38 1.08 -10.53
C ASN A 33 -1.99 0.78 -11.10
N LYS A 34 -0.93 1.31 -10.49
CA LYS A 34 0.45 0.99 -10.90
C LYS A 34 0.77 -0.49 -10.74
N ILE A 35 0.36 -1.13 -9.65
CA ILE A 35 0.51 -2.58 -9.45
C ILE A 35 -0.27 -3.35 -10.50
N LYS A 36 -1.50 -2.94 -10.82
CA LYS A 36 -2.29 -3.57 -11.91
C LYS A 36 -1.61 -3.43 -13.28
N VAL A 37 -1.01 -2.28 -13.58
CA VAL A 37 -0.23 -2.10 -14.81
C VAL A 37 1.00 -3.00 -14.81
N LEU A 38 1.72 -3.07 -13.68
CA LEU A 38 2.87 -3.95 -13.51
C LEU A 38 2.49 -5.40 -13.81
N ASN A 39 1.39 -5.89 -13.24
CA ASN A 39 0.84 -7.22 -13.51
C ASN A 39 0.56 -7.50 -14.99
N ARG A 40 0.06 -6.51 -15.75
CA ARG A 40 -0.23 -6.69 -17.19
C ARG A 40 1.04 -6.81 -18.04
N VAL A 41 2.10 -6.10 -17.67
CA VAL A 41 3.40 -6.14 -18.35
C VAL A 41 4.26 -7.31 -17.83
N ALA A 42 3.93 -7.83 -16.65
CA ALA A 42 4.60 -8.90 -15.96
C ALA A 42 4.12 -10.28 -16.41
N TYR A 43 4.72 -10.84 -17.45
CA TYR A 43 4.55 -12.26 -17.77
C TYR A 43 5.58 -13.11 -17.01
N GLY A 44 5.15 -14.21 -16.40
CA GLY A 44 6.06 -15.27 -15.93
C GLY A 44 6.62 -15.15 -14.50
N TYR A 45 6.01 -14.40 -13.57
CA TYR A 45 6.39 -14.52 -12.16
C TYR A 45 5.86 -15.80 -11.54
N GLY A 46 6.62 -16.90 -11.66
CA GLY A 46 6.30 -18.16 -10.98
C GLY A 46 6.47 -18.11 -9.45
N ASN A 47 7.20 -17.10 -8.94
CA ASN A 47 7.42 -16.90 -7.51
C ASN A 47 7.02 -15.48 -7.08
N PHE A 48 6.17 -15.40 -6.04
CA PHE A 48 5.69 -14.15 -5.45
C PHE A 48 6.82 -13.25 -4.94
N ILE A 49 7.93 -13.81 -4.45
CA ILE A 49 9.07 -13.04 -3.94
C ILE A 49 9.66 -12.17 -5.05
N HIS A 50 9.80 -12.71 -6.26
CA HIS A 50 10.30 -11.94 -7.41
C HIS A 50 9.31 -10.84 -7.81
N TYR A 51 8.01 -11.12 -7.75
CA TYR A 51 6.98 -10.12 -8.02
C TYR A 51 7.00 -8.99 -6.98
N LYS A 52 7.10 -9.33 -5.69
CA LYS A 52 7.23 -8.38 -4.58
C LYS A 52 8.48 -7.51 -4.72
N ASN A 53 9.62 -8.11 -5.07
CA ASN A 53 10.87 -7.36 -5.30
C ASN A 53 10.72 -6.39 -6.47
N ARG A 54 10.03 -6.78 -7.55
CA ARG A 54 9.75 -5.87 -8.68
C ARG A 54 8.84 -4.71 -8.28
N ILE A 55 7.80 -4.96 -7.46
CA ILE A 55 6.96 -3.88 -6.90
C ILE A 55 7.84 -2.91 -6.09
N ILE A 56 8.64 -3.43 -5.16
CA ILE A 56 9.50 -2.61 -4.29
C ILE A 56 10.45 -1.74 -5.13
N LEU A 57 11.07 -2.32 -6.17
CA LEU A 57 11.92 -1.59 -7.11
C LEU A 57 11.16 -0.52 -7.89
N HIS A 58 9.98 -0.85 -8.43
CA HIS A 58 9.19 0.08 -9.26
C HIS A 58 8.70 1.31 -8.49
N PHE A 59 8.46 1.16 -7.18
CA PHE A 59 8.09 2.27 -6.30
C PHE A 59 9.29 2.89 -5.57
N ASN A 60 10.53 2.48 -5.88
CA ASN A 60 11.75 2.90 -5.18
C ASN A 60 11.64 2.78 -3.64
N LEU A 61 10.94 1.76 -3.17
CA LEU A 61 10.70 1.54 -1.75
C LEU A 61 11.92 0.86 -1.12
N LYS A 62 12.29 1.27 0.09
CA LYS A 62 13.33 0.57 0.86
C LYS A 62 12.70 -0.65 1.56
N PRO A 63 13.36 -1.82 1.54
CA PRO A 63 12.86 -2.97 2.29
C PRO A 63 12.90 -2.66 3.79
N ILE A 64 11.85 -3.07 4.51
CA ILE A 64 11.66 -2.79 5.94
C ILE A 64 12.88 -3.21 6.76
N ARG A 65 13.52 -4.33 6.41
CA ARG A 65 14.75 -4.82 7.04
C ARG A 65 15.87 -3.79 7.05
N ASN A 66 16.03 -2.99 5.99
CA ASN A 66 17.05 -1.94 5.94
C ASN A 66 16.68 -0.77 6.85
N LYS A 67 15.38 -0.46 6.98
CA LYS A 67 14.91 0.57 7.92
C LYS A 67 15.15 0.17 9.37
N ILE A 68 14.90 -1.10 9.72
CA ILE A 68 15.15 -1.64 11.07
C ILE A 68 16.64 -1.55 11.42
N LYS A 69 17.53 -2.02 10.52
CA LYS A 69 18.98 -1.91 10.71
C LYS A 69 19.47 -0.47 10.89
N MET A 70 18.88 0.50 10.18
CA MET A 70 19.23 1.92 10.38
C MET A 70 18.79 2.41 11.76
N ILE A 71 17.58 2.06 12.20
CA ILE A 71 17.06 2.44 13.52
C ILE A 71 17.89 1.79 14.64
N GLU A 72 18.26 0.52 14.51
CA GLU A 72 19.12 -0.17 15.47
C GLU A 72 20.48 0.51 15.59
N LYS A 73 21.10 0.85 14.45
CA LYS A 73 22.39 1.57 14.41
C LYS A 73 22.31 2.99 15.00
N GLU A 74 21.20 3.70 14.80
CA GLU A 74 20.97 5.02 15.42
C GLU A 74 20.80 4.92 16.94
N ARG A 75 20.15 3.85 17.44
CA ARG A 75 19.98 3.60 18.89
C ARG A 75 21.27 3.22 19.58
N GLU A 76 22.13 2.42 18.93
CA GLU A 76 23.47 2.11 19.44
C GLU A 76 24.34 3.36 19.58
N HIS A 77 24.20 4.32 18.66
CA HIS A 77 24.97 5.56 18.66
C HIS A 77 24.48 6.61 19.66
N THR A 78 23.22 6.54 20.11
CA THR A 78 22.65 7.43 21.13
C THR A 78 22.77 6.86 22.55
N ALA A 79 23.06 5.57 22.68
CA ALA A 79 23.30 4.90 23.95
C ALA A 79 24.78 4.86 24.37
N ALA A 80 25.69 5.39 23.54
CA ALA A 80 27.12 5.56 23.80
C ALA A 80 27.44 7.03 24.13
#